data_AF-A0A3B8MJV1-F1
#
_entry.id   AF-A0A3B8MJV1-F1
#
_cell.length_a   1.000
_cell.length_b   1.000
_cell.length_c   1.000
_cell.angle_alpha   90.00
_cell.angle_beta   90.00
_cell.angle_gamma   90.00
#
_symmetry.space_group_name_H-M   'P 1'
#
loop_
_entity.id
_entity.type
_entity.pdbx_description
1 polymer ?
#
loop_
_entity_poly.entity_id
_entity_poly.type
_entity_poly.pdbx_seq_one_letter_code
_entity_poly.pdbx_strand_id
1 'polypeptide(L)'
;MASWLDQSGNVMVKDYHIPNTNQCKQCHTLGGRMIPIGIRARHLNRSFPYPEGEENQIAHWTRKGLLDGAPSSEQAPRLADYDDETSGSLDERARAWLEMNCAHCHTEGAPAWNTGLDLMASVTDSSLFGVYKSPTAAGRGTGMTSSLETRTPRLSCIGLRRWNRMSRCPSSDARSFTRRVSTSCIDGSRGCRRRMKPGNSQEEARVQAEAKETNLL
;
A
#
# COMPACT_ATOMS: atom_id res chain seq x y z
N MET A 1 -23.90 17.04 19.86
CA MET A 1 -24.88 15.96 19.64
C MET A 1 -25.74 16.35 18.44
N ALA A 2 -25.81 15.51 17.42
CA ALA A 2 -26.69 15.71 16.27
C ALA A 2 -27.74 14.59 16.26
N SER A 3 -28.99 14.94 15.95
CA SER A 3 -30.07 13.98 15.75
C SER A 3 -30.72 14.15 14.38
N TRP A 4 -31.15 13.04 13.80
CA TRP A 4 -31.87 13.00 12.52
C TRP A 4 -32.80 11.79 12.49
N LEU A 5 -33.73 11.77 11.53
CA LEU A 5 -34.59 10.61 11.28
C LEU A 5 -33.96 9.71 10.23
N ASP A 6 -33.94 8.40 10.47
CA ASP A 6 -33.57 7.43 9.44
C ASP A 6 -34.70 7.23 8.41
N GLN A 7 -34.46 6.38 7.41
CA GLN A 7 -35.42 6.09 6.35
C GLN A 7 -36.71 5.41 6.85
N SER A 8 -36.72 4.89 8.08
CA SER A 8 -37.85 4.23 8.71
C SER A 8 -38.53 5.13 9.75
N GLY A 9 -38.09 6.38 9.92
CA GLY A 9 -38.65 7.34 10.86
C GLY A 9 -38.14 7.22 12.29
N ASN A 10 -37.08 6.43 12.54
CA ASN A 10 -36.48 6.34 13.87
C ASN A 10 -35.54 7.50 14.13
N VAL A 11 -35.56 8.04 15.36
CA VAL A 11 -34.60 9.09 15.77
C VAL A 11 -33.23 8.46 16.02
N MET A 12 -32.27 8.85 15.19
CA MET A 12 -30.86 8.51 15.35
C MET A 12 -30.15 9.65 16.07
N VAL A 13 -29.37 9.32 17.09
CA VAL A 13 -28.52 10.28 17.81
C VAL A 13 -27.07 9.85 17.65
N LYS A 14 -26.22 10.79 17.27
CA LYS A 14 -24.77 10.57 17.26
C LYS A 14 -24.04 11.73 17.91
N ASP A 15 -23.13 11.38 18.79
CA ASP A 15 -22.16 12.33 19.30
C ASP A 15 -21.12 12.58 18.22
N TYR A 16 -21.11 13.82 17.76
CA TYR A 16 -20.10 14.32 16.84
C TYR A 16 -18.93 14.83 17.67
N HIS A 17 -17.79 14.15 17.57
CA HIS A 17 -16.55 14.56 18.22
C HIS A 17 -15.66 15.24 17.18
N ILE A 18 -15.32 16.52 17.42
CA ILE A 18 -14.33 17.23 16.61
C ILE A 18 -12.95 16.76 17.08
N PRO A 19 -12.14 16.10 16.24
CA PRO A 19 -10.83 15.65 16.66
C PRO A 19 -9.93 16.82 17.01
N ASN A 20 -9.13 16.67 18.06
CA ASN A 20 -8.06 17.62 18.33
C ASN A 20 -6.87 17.38 17.39
N THR A 21 -5.92 18.31 17.35
CA THR A 21 -4.77 18.25 16.45
C THR A 21 -3.96 16.96 16.60
N ASN A 22 -3.86 16.38 17.80
CA ASN A 22 -3.12 15.13 18.02
C ASN A 22 -3.83 13.92 17.41
N GLN A 23 -5.17 13.93 17.36
CA GLN A 23 -5.94 12.90 16.65
C GLN A 23 -5.79 13.05 15.14
N CYS A 24 -5.72 14.27 14.61
CA CYS A 24 -5.42 14.50 13.19
C CYS A 24 -4.04 13.95 12.80
N LYS A 25 -3.02 14.13 13.66
CA LYS A 25 -1.66 13.61 13.46
C LYS A 25 -1.58 12.08 13.37
N GLN A 26 -2.61 11.35 13.80
CA GLN A 26 -2.61 9.89 13.69
C GLN A 26 -2.62 9.42 12.23
N CYS A 27 -3.09 10.25 11.31
CA CYS A 27 -3.08 9.96 9.87
C CYS A 27 -2.25 11.00 9.10
N HIS A 28 -2.40 12.29 9.44
CA HIS A 28 -1.71 13.40 8.78
C HIS A 28 -0.30 13.59 9.34
N THR A 29 0.57 12.60 9.18
CA THR A 29 1.97 12.70 9.58
C THR A 29 2.88 11.93 8.63
N LEU A 30 3.98 12.55 8.23
CA LEU A 30 5.05 11.91 7.47
C LEU A 30 6.37 12.51 7.93
N GLY A 31 7.33 11.66 8.35
CA GLY A 31 8.64 12.12 8.81
C GLY A 31 8.58 13.07 10.01
N GLY A 32 7.56 12.94 10.85
CA GLY A 32 7.32 13.80 12.01
C GLY A 32 6.68 15.16 11.71
N ARG A 33 6.34 15.45 10.44
CA ARG A 33 5.66 16.67 10.01
C ARG A 33 4.19 16.39 9.72
N MET A 34 3.31 17.30 10.11
CA MET A 34 1.89 17.20 9.75
C MET A 34 1.71 17.60 8.29
N ILE A 35 1.28 16.65 7.45
CA ILE A 35 1.03 16.87 6.03
C ILE A 35 -0.37 16.39 5.63
N PRO A 36 -1.03 17.04 4.65
CA PRO A 36 -2.26 16.52 4.06
C PRO A 36 -2.06 15.12 3.46
N ILE A 37 -3.05 14.25 3.62
CA ILE A 37 -3.16 13.03 2.83
C ILE A 37 -3.95 13.44 1.58
N GLY A 38 -3.35 13.23 0.42
CA GLY A 38 -3.97 13.63 -0.84
C GLY A 38 -3.46 12.83 -2.02
N ILE A 39 -4.14 13.06 -3.14
CA ILE A 39 -3.70 12.66 -4.46
C ILE A 39 -2.31 13.21 -4.76
N ARG A 40 -1.51 12.43 -5.47
CA ARG A 40 -0.16 12.79 -5.92
C ARG A 40 -0.17 12.93 -7.44
N ALA A 41 0.81 13.62 -8.02
CA ALA A 41 0.87 13.85 -9.48
C ALA A 41 0.68 12.56 -10.29
N ARG A 42 1.30 11.44 -9.89
CA ARG A 42 1.14 10.14 -10.56
C ARG A 42 -0.26 9.53 -10.53
N HIS A 43 -1.11 9.99 -9.63
CA HIS A 43 -2.53 9.62 -9.61
C HIS A 43 -3.30 10.36 -10.69
N LEU A 44 -2.89 11.60 -11.00
CA LEU A 44 -3.54 12.50 -11.93
C LEU A 44 -2.98 12.43 -13.35
N ASN A 45 -1.81 11.83 -13.57
CA ASN A 45 -1.19 11.80 -14.90
C ASN A 45 -1.89 10.80 -15.86
N ARG A 46 -3.11 11.14 -16.30
CA ARG A 46 -3.93 10.35 -17.21
C ARG A 46 -4.89 11.25 -17.98
N SER A 47 -5.31 10.79 -19.15
CA SER A 47 -6.42 11.40 -19.89
C SER A 47 -7.72 11.29 -19.09
N PHE A 48 -8.50 12.36 -19.09
CA PHE A 48 -9.83 12.42 -18.50
C PHE A 48 -10.80 13.08 -19.50
N PRO A 49 -12.02 12.53 -19.67
CA PRO A 49 -13.01 13.07 -20.59
C PRO A 49 -13.74 14.25 -19.94
N TYR A 50 -13.25 15.47 -20.17
CA TYR A 50 -13.95 16.69 -19.76
C TYR A 50 -15.06 17.05 -20.76
N PRO A 51 -16.06 17.87 -20.36
CA PRO A 51 -17.09 18.36 -21.27
C PRO A 51 -16.54 19.05 -22.53
N GLU A 52 -15.38 19.69 -22.43
CA GLU A 52 -14.70 20.39 -23.52
C GLU A 52 -13.82 19.48 -24.40
N GLY A 53 -13.60 18.22 -24.00
CA GLY A 53 -12.76 17.25 -24.70
C GLY A 53 -11.92 16.40 -23.75
N GLU A 54 -11.27 15.37 -24.30
CA GLU A 54 -10.31 14.58 -23.55
C GLU A 54 -9.02 15.39 -23.31
N GLU A 55 -8.52 15.36 -22.07
CA GLU A 55 -7.28 16.02 -21.71
C GLU A 55 -6.59 15.34 -20.54
N ASN A 56 -5.26 15.43 -20.46
CA ASN A 56 -4.53 15.05 -19.26
C ASN A 56 -4.98 15.86 -18.04
N GLN A 57 -5.26 15.19 -16.93
CA GLN A 57 -5.82 15.82 -15.74
C GLN A 57 -4.84 16.76 -15.02
N ILE A 58 -3.52 16.52 -15.06
CA ILE A 58 -2.53 17.49 -14.56
C ILE A 58 -2.55 18.77 -15.40
N ALA A 59 -2.52 18.64 -16.73
CA ALA A 59 -2.54 19.78 -17.64
C ALA A 59 -3.83 20.61 -17.47
N HIS A 60 -4.98 19.93 -17.37
CA HIS A 60 -6.26 20.58 -17.16
C HIS A 60 -6.30 21.38 -15.86
N TRP A 61 -5.91 20.75 -14.74
CA TRP A 61 -5.97 21.38 -13.43
C TRP A 61 -4.96 22.52 -13.29
N THR A 62 -3.78 22.38 -13.91
CA THR A 62 -2.79 23.46 -13.99
C THR A 62 -3.35 24.64 -14.77
N ARG A 63 -3.96 24.43 -15.95
CA ARG A 63 -4.57 25.51 -16.74
C ARG A 63 -5.73 26.19 -16.00
N LYS A 64 -6.51 25.45 -15.21
CA LYS A 64 -7.61 26.00 -14.39
C LYS A 64 -7.11 26.69 -13.11
N GLY A 65 -5.81 26.69 -12.82
CA GLY A 65 -5.21 27.31 -11.64
C GLY A 65 -5.46 26.54 -10.33
N LEU A 66 -5.78 25.23 -10.42
CA LEU A 66 -5.99 24.37 -9.26
C LEU A 66 -4.69 23.75 -8.73
N LEU A 67 -3.67 23.68 -9.58
CA LEU A 67 -2.34 23.19 -9.23
C LEU A 67 -1.31 24.30 -9.48
N ASP A 68 -0.44 24.51 -8.50
CA ASP A 68 0.73 25.38 -8.61
C ASP A 68 2.01 24.51 -8.61
N GLY A 69 2.97 24.86 -9.46
CA GLY A 69 4.26 24.14 -9.56
C GLY A 69 4.18 22.68 -10.04
N ALA A 70 3.08 22.23 -10.63
CA ALA A 70 2.96 20.87 -11.13
C ALA A 70 3.88 20.62 -12.35
N PRO A 71 4.53 19.45 -12.45
CA PRO A 71 5.29 19.07 -13.65
C PRO A 71 4.37 18.96 -14.87
N SER A 72 4.93 19.07 -16.07
CA SER A 72 4.15 18.80 -17.29
C SER A 72 3.68 17.34 -17.31
N SER A 73 2.60 17.04 -18.03
CA SER A 73 2.06 15.68 -18.16
C SER A 73 3.10 14.67 -18.68
N GLU A 74 4.02 15.13 -19.52
CA GLU A 74 5.08 14.33 -20.14
C GLU A 74 6.20 14.00 -19.14
N GLN A 75 6.42 14.87 -18.15
CA GLN A 75 7.46 14.71 -17.13
C GLN A 75 6.93 14.09 -15.84
N ALA A 76 5.62 14.16 -15.61
CA ALA A 76 5.00 13.62 -14.42
C ALA A 76 5.07 12.08 -14.40
N PRO A 77 5.32 11.44 -13.25
CA PRO A 77 5.17 10.00 -13.11
C PRO A 77 3.72 9.58 -13.37
N ARG A 78 3.47 8.31 -13.68
CA ARG A 78 2.13 7.75 -13.91
C ARG A 78 2.00 6.39 -13.22
N LEU A 79 0.85 6.14 -12.59
CA LEU A 79 0.46 4.79 -12.15
C LEU A 79 -0.42 4.11 -13.20
N ALA A 80 -0.36 2.78 -13.24
CA ALA A 80 -1.34 1.97 -13.94
C ALA A 80 -2.75 2.25 -13.36
N ASP A 81 -3.76 2.13 -14.21
CA ASP A 81 -5.14 2.19 -13.77
C ASP A 81 -5.54 0.82 -13.23
N TYR A 82 -6.02 0.77 -11.98
CA TYR A 82 -6.30 -0.51 -11.34
C TYR A 82 -7.44 -1.28 -12.03
N ASP A 83 -8.34 -0.57 -12.72
CA ASP A 83 -9.56 -1.13 -13.33
C ASP A 83 -9.41 -1.40 -14.84
N ASP A 84 -8.39 -0.82 -15.50
CA ASP A 84 -8.12 -1.03 -16.92
C ASP A 84 -6.96 -2.03 -17.11
N GLU A 85 -7.28 -3.21 -17.65
CA GLU A 85 -6.32 -4.28 -17.92
C GLU A 85 -5.24 -3.92 -18.94
N THR A 86 -5.49 -2.93 -19.79
CA THR A 86 -4.55 -2.47 -20.81
C THR A 86 -3.55 -1.45 -20.27
N SER A 87 -3.80 -0.90 -19.08
CA SER A 87 -2.98 0.16 -18.48
C SER A 87 -1.69 -0.33 -17.81
N GLY A 88 -1.55 -1.66 -17.62
CA GLY A 88 -0.38 -2.27 -17.00
C GLY A 88 -0.59 -3.73 -16.61
N SER A 89 0.48 -4.38 -16.17
CA SER A 89 0.44 -5.75 -15.63
C SER A 89 -0.44 -5.83 -14.38
N LEU A 90 -0.88 -7.04 -14.02
CA LEU A 90 -1.65 -7.26 -12.78
C LEU A 90 -0.92 -6.74 -11.54
N ASP A 91 0.41 -6.88 -11.47
CA ASP A 91 1.19 -6.39 -10.34
C ASP A 91 1.20 -4.86 -10.28
N GLU A 92 1.45 -4.17 -11.40
CA GLU A 92 1.41 -2.70 -11.47
C GLU A 92 0.04 -2.14 -11.08
N ARG A 93 -1.03 -2.77 -11.56
CA ARG A 93 -2.42 -2.40 -11.22
C ARG A 93 -2.74 -2.63 -9.75
N ALA A 94 -2.32 -3.77 -9.18
CA ALA A 94 -2.49 -4.06 -7.77
C ALA A 94 -1.70 -3.09 -6.88
N ARG A 95 -0.47 -2.76 -7.27
CA ARG A 95 0.38 -1.77 -6.57
C ARG A 95 -0.18 -0.37 -6.66
N ALA A 96 -0.76 0.02 -7.80
CA ALA A 96 -1.47 1.29 -7.92
C ALA A 96 -2.64 1.40 -6.94
N TRP A 97 -3.45 0.33 -6.82
CA TRP A 97 -4.56 0.28 -5.87
C TRP A 97 -4.08 0.34 -4.41
N LEU A 98 -3.05 -0.44 -4.06
CA LEU A 98 -2.48 -0.45 -2.71
C LEU A 98 -1.88 0.90 -2.33
N GLU A 99 -1.22 1.59 -3.26
CA GLU A 99 -0.69 2.91 -2.99
C GLU A 99 -1.80 3.90 -2.67
N MET A 100 -2.83 3.95 -3.51
CA MET A 100 -3.93 4.91 -3.34
C MET A 100 -4.70 4.69 -2.04
N ASN A 101 -4.89 3.42 -1.63
CA ASN A 101 -5.77 3.07 -0.52
C ASN A 101 -5.04 2.83 0.81
N CYS A 102 -3.74 2.50 0.79
CA CYS A 102 -3.06 1.98 1.98
C CYS A 102 -1.68 2.62 2.24
N ALA A 103 -0.99 3.13 1.23
CA ALA A 103 0.37 3.66 1.42
C ALA A 103 0.43 4.92 2.29
N HIS A 104 -0.67 5.66 2.45
CA HIS A 104 -0.71 6.80 3.39
C HIS A 104 -0.45 6.40 4.85
N CYS A 105 -0.71 5.13 5.22
CA CYS A 105 -0.32 4.57 6.51
C CYS A 105 0.93 3.69 6.41
N HIS A 106 1.02 2.90 5.33
CA HIS A 106 2.07 1.93 5.09
C HIS A 106 3.11 2.46 4.10
N THR A 107 3.88 3.44 4.53
CA THR A 107 5.08 3.90 3.83
C THR A 107 6.10 4.42 4.84
N GLU A 108 7.36 4.53 4.46
CA GLU A 108 8.39 5.07 5.33
C GLU A 108 8.01 6.43 5.92
N GLY A 109 8.19 6.56 7.24
CA GLY A 109 7.88 7.79 7.98
C GLY A 109 6.39 8.02 8.28
N ALA A 110 5.49 7.14 7.84
CA ALA A 110 4.06 7.18 8.12
C ALA A 110 3.68 6.33 9.36
N PRO A 111 2.45 6.48 9.92
CA PRO A 111 2.05 5.88 11.19
C PRO A 111 2.25 4.37 11.33
N ALA A 112 2.08 3.59 10.24
CA ALA A 112 2.22 2.14 10.26
C ALA A 112 3.59 1.65 9.74
N TRP A 113 4.57 2.55 9.57
CA TRP A 113 5.91 2.19 9.12
C TRP A 113 6.64 1.24 10.06
N ASN A 114 6.38 1.33 11.37
CA ASN A 114 6.95 0.44 12.39
C ASN A 114 6.60 -1.05 12.16
N THR A 115 5.61 -1.35 11.33
CA THR A 115 5.32 -2.72 10.89
C THR A 115 6.34 -3.22 9.87
N GLY A 116 7.12 -2.34 9.23
CA GLY A 116 8.09 -2.57 8.16
C GLY A 116 7.44 -2.78 6.78
N LEU A 117 6.20 -2.29 6.58
CA LEU A 117 5.44 -2.47 5.34
C LEU A 117 5.41 -1.15 4.57
N ASP A 118 5.89 -1.17 3.33
CA ASP A 118 5.75 -0.08 2.37
C ASP A 118 4.90 -0.52 1.18
N LEU A 119 3.79 0.18 0.95
CA LEU A 119 2.82 -0.09 -0.11
C LEU A 119 2.84 0.96 -1.23
N MET A 120 3.86 1.83 -1.24
CA MET A 120 4.12 2.70 -2.38
C MET A 120 4.40 1.87 -3.63
N ALA A 121 3.84 2.24 -4.78
CA ALA A 121 4.05 1.50 -6.02
C ALA A 121 5.51 1.57 -6.52
N SER A 122 6.25 2.62 -6.11
CA SER A 122 7.66 2.81 -6.44
C SER A 122 8.62 1.87 -5.71
N VAL A 123 8.16 1.16 -4.67
CA VAL A 123 9.03 0.27 -3.88
C VAL A 123 9.25 -1.06 -4.61
N THR A 124 10.51 -1.35 -4.95
CA THR A 124 10.88 -2.55 -5.70
C THR A 124 11.30 -3.72 -4.81
N ASP A 125 11.70 -3.46 -3.55
CA ASP A 125 12.06 -4.52 -2.61
C ASP A 125 10.82 -5.28 -2.13
N SER A 126 10.70 -6.53 -2.58
CA SER A 126 9.63 -7.46 -2.22
C SER A 126 9.44 -7.69 -0.74
N SER A 127 10.50 -7.60 0.06
CA SER A 127 10.41 -7.75 1.51
C SER A 127 9.66 -6.59 2.16
N LEU A 128 9.78 -5.39 1.61
CA LEU A 128 9.11 -4.18 2.12
C LEU A 128 7.63 -4.16 1.80
N PHE A 129 7.20 -4.63 0.63
CA PHE A 129 5.77 -4.71 0.30
C PHE A 129 5.10 -6.02 0.76
N GLY A 130 5.81 -6.86 1.50
CA GLY A 130 5.21 -7.92 2.32
C GLY A 130 5.43 -9.35 1.83
N VAL A 131 6.11 -9.57 0.72
CA VAL A 131 6.40 -10.91 0.18
C VAL A 131 7.31 -11.66 1.15
N TYR A 132 6.82 -12.79 1.68
CA TYR A 132 7.50 -13.59 2.71
C TYR A 132 7.85 -12.85 4.01
N LYS A 133 7.28 -11.67 4.22
CA LYS A 133 7.58 -10.86 5.41
C LYS A 133 6.89 -11.43 6.64
N SER A 134 7.63 -11.64 7.72
CA SER A 134 7.06 -12.09 8.99
C SER A 134 6.00 -11.10 9.53
N PRO A 135 4.90 -11.59 10.12
CA PRO A 135 3.79 -10.76 10.54
C PRO A 135 4.10 -10.05 11.88
N THR A 136 4.96 -9.04 11.84
CA THR A 136 5.35 -8.19 12.98
C THR A 136 4.15 -7.54 13.68
N ALA A 137 3.08 -7.20 12.94
CA ALA A 137 1.88 -6.57 13.47
C ALA A 137 0.78 -7.54 13.96
N ALA A 138 0.89 -8.84 13.67
CA ALA A 138 -0.15 -9.81 14.04
C ALA A 138 0.13 -10.52 15.39
N GLY A 139 1.33 -10.34 15.96
CA GLY A 139 1.79 -11.07 17.13
C GLY A 139 2.14 -12.53 16.81
N ARG A 140 2.94 -13.17 17.67
CA ARG A 140 3.43 -14.56 17.51
C ARG A 140 2.32 -15.63 17.56
N GLY A 141 1.07 -15.26 17.80
CA GLY A 141 -0.05 -16.18 18.06
C GLY A 141 -0.93 -16.54 16.86
N THR A 142 -0.66 -16.02 15.65
CA THR A 142 -1.56 -16.24 14.50
C THR A 142 -1.25 -17.49 13.67
N GLY A 143 -0.13 -18.16 13.92
CA GLY A 143 0.28 -19.36 13.16
C GLY A 143 0.65 -19.08 11.68
N MET A 144 0.80 -17.81 11.30
CA MET A 144 1.10 -17.40 9.91
C MET A 144 2.59 -17.11 9.75
N THR A 145 3.19 -17.58 8.65
CA THR A 145 4.63 -17.44 8.37
C THR A 145 4.98 -16.23 7.50
N SER A 146 4.01 -15.66 6.77
CA SER A 146 4.23 -14.53 5.84
C SER A 146 3.04 -13.55 5.76
N SER A 147 3.32 -12.30 5.42
CA SER A 147 2.33 -11.22 5.27
C SER A 147 1.66 -11.25 3.89
N LEU A 148 2.43 -11.53 2.84
CA LEU A 148 1.96 -11.91 1.51
C LEU A 148 2.60 -13.23 1.08
N GLU A 149 1.76 -14.14 0.59
CA GLU A 149 2.15 -15.41 -0.01
C GLU A 149 1.65 -15.43 -1.45
N THR A 150 2.58 -15.42 -2.42
CA THR A 150 2.27 -15.21 -3.85
C THR A 150 1.53 -16.38 -4.51
N ARG A 151 1.49 -17.56 -3.87
CA ARG A 151 0.86 -18.77 -4.42
C ARG A 151 -0.45 -19.17 -3.74
N THR A 152 -0.77 -18.61 -2.57
CA THR A 152 -1.98 -18.98 -1.82
C THR A 152 -2.59 -17.76 -1.11
N PRO A 153 -3.58 -17.08 -1.72
CA PRO A 153 -4.22 -15.90 -1.13
C PRO A 153 -4.82 -16.14 0.26
N ARG A 154 -5.23 -17.39 0.55
CA ARG A 154 -5.76 -17.82 1.86
C ARG A 154 -4.72 -17.85 3.00
N LEU A 155 -3.43 -17.82 2.69
CA LEU A 155 -2.35 -17.75 3.69
C LEU A 155 -1.77 -16.33 3.83
N SER A 156 -2.32 -15.35 3.10
CA SER A 156 -1.92 -13.94 3.16
C SER A 156 -2.71 -13.18 4.25
N CYS A 157 -2.00 -12.46 5.11
CA CYS A 157 -2.61 -11.59 6.12
C CYS A 157 -3.44 -10.46 5.50
N ILE A 158 -3.02 -9.95 4.33
CA ILE A 158 -3.72 -8.87 3.61
C ILE A 158 -5.02 -9.39 2.98
N GLY A 159 -5.00 -10.61 2.44
CA GLY A 159 -6.20 -11.27 1.90
C GLY A 159 -7.26 -11.58 2.97
N LEU A 160 -6.83 -12.03 4.15
CA LEU A 160 -7.73 -12.41 5.25
C LEU A 160 -8.41 -11.20 5.94
N ARG A 161 -7.76 -10.03 6.04
CA ARG A 161 -8.36 -8.85 6.70
C ARG A 161 -9.42 -8.14 5.86
N ARG A 162 -9.34 -8.21 4.52
CA ARG A 162 -10.35 -7.60 3.62
C ARG A 162 -11.63 -8.42 3.49
N TRP A 163 -11.60 -9.72 3.81
CA TRP A 163 -12.71 -10.64 3.60
C TRP A 163 -13.55 -10.99 4.85
N ASN A 164 -13.11 -10.64 6.07
CA ASN A 164 -13.79 -11.09 7.29
C ASN A 164 -14.61 -9.97 7.98
N ARG A 165 -15.87 -9.81 7.56
CA ARG A 165 -16.94 -9.54 8.54
C ARG A 165 -17.18 -10.85 9.28
N MET A 166 -16.80 -10.89 10.55
CA MET A 166 -17.34 -11.83 11.54
C MET A 166 -17.10 -13.32 11.25
N SER A 167 -15.89 -13.85 11.47
CA SER A 167 -15.66 -15.26 11.85
C SER A 167 -14.20 -15.47 12.23
N ARG A 168 -13.94 -16.07 13.41
CA ARG A 168 -12.60 -16.43 13.87
C ARG A 168 -11.90 -17.31 12.83
N CYS A 169 -10.61 -17.06 12.57
CA CYS A 169 -9.79 -17.96 11.75
C CYS A 169 -9.76 -19.36 12.38
N PRO A 170 -9.87 -20.44 11.59
CA PRO A 170 -9.70 -21.79 12.11
C PRO A 170 -8.24 -21.99 12.52
N SER A 171 -8.03 -22.44 13.74
CA SER A 171 -6.73 -22.81 14.30
C SER A 171 -6.18 -24.06 13.63
N SER A 172 -4.93 -23.96 13.13
CA SER A 172 -3.85 -24.96 12.95
C SER A 172 -4.08 -26.44 12.61
N ASP A 173 -5.28 -26.99 12.50
CA ASP A 173 -5.49 -28.40 12.14
C ASP A 173 -5.98 -28.52 10.70
N ALA A 174 -5.05 -28.37 9.75
CA ALA A 174 -5.24 -28.76 8.35
C ALA A 174 -4.23 -29.85 7.98
N ARG A 175 -4.24 -30.96 8.74
CA ARG A 175 -3.38 -32.13 8.51
C ARG A 175 -3.97 -33.12 7.49
N SER A 176 -4.99 -32.73 6.74
CA SER A 176 -5.74 -33.62 5.84
C SER A 176 -6.00 -33.00 4.48
N PHE A 177 -4.95 -32.65 3.72
CA PHE A 177 -5.05 -32.53 2.26
C PHE A 177 -3.69 -32.59 1.55
N THR A 178 -2.80 -33.48 1.97
CA THR A 178 -1.58 -33.78 1.21
C THR A 178 -1.71 -35.14 0.53
N ARG A 179 -2.16 -35.15 -0.73
CA ARG A 179 -1.75 -36.19 -1.67
C ARG A 179 -1.61 -35.62 -3.08
N ARG A 180 -0.37 -35.75 -3.57
CA ARG A 180 0.03 -35.90 -4.98
C ARG A 180 0.36 -34.61 -5.76
N VAL A 181 1.54 -34.05 -5.50
CA VAL A 181 2.52 -33.74 -6.56
C VAL A 181 3.89 -34.21 -6.06
N SER A 182 4.60 -34.93 -6.93
CA SER A 182 5.72 -35.81 -6.64
C SER A 182 7.02 -35.09 -6.28
N THR A 183 7.69 -35.62 -5.25
CA THR A 183 9.14 -35.85 -5.12
C THR A 183 10.07 -35.12 -6.08
N SER A 184 10.83 -34.15 -5.57
CA SER A 184 12.28 -34.30 -5.42
C SER A 184 12.82 -33.27 -4.41
N CYS A 185 13.83 -33.67 -3.65
CA CYS A 185 14.58 -32.87 -2.67
C CYS A 185 13.92 -32.67 -1.28
N ILE A 186 13.69 -33.78 -0.57
CA ILE A 186 13.87 -33.81 0.89
C ILE A 186 14.97 -34.84 1.15
N ASP A 187 16.20 -34.37 1.31
CA ASP A 187 17.13 -35.01 2.23
C ASP A 187 17.90 -33.91 2.98
N GLY A 188 17.71 -33.90 4.29
CA GLY A 188 18.32 -32.94 5.19
C GLY A 188 19.62 -33.52 5.70
N SER A 189 20.75 -32.88 5.39
CA SER A 189 21.97 -32.87 6.23
C SER A 189 23.17 -32.35 5.42
N ARG A 190 23.35 -31.03 5.38
CA ARG A 190 24.65 -30.32 5.36
C ARG A 190 24.42 -28.83 5.10
N GLY A 191 25.04 -27.99 5.93
CA GLY A 191 24.81 -26.55 5.98
C GLY A 191 25.14 -25.82 4.67
N CYS A 192 24.32 -24.81 4.35
CA CYS A 192 24.63 -23.83 3.31
C CYS A 192 24.57 -22.43 3.94
N ARG A 193 25.70 -21.96 4.49
CA ARG A 193 25.91 -20.52 4.72
C ARG A 193 26.22 -19.92 3.36
N ARG A 194 25.30 -19.13 2.77
CA ARG A 194 25.68 -18.20 1.70
C ARG A 194 26.08 -16.87 2.33
N ARG A 195 27.35 -16.56 2.16
CA ARG A 195 28.02 -15.32 2.55
C ARG A 195 27.46 -14.18 1.69
N MET A 196 26.82 -13.18 2.31
CA MET A 196 26.52 -11.89 1.65
C MET A 196 27.85 -11.21 1.28
N LYS A 197 28.00 -10.78 0.02
CA LYS A 197 29.07 -9.85 -0.37
C LYS A 197 28.59 -8.41 -0.07
N PRO A 198 29.45 -7.52 0.45
CA PRO A 198 29.07 -6.14 0.69
C PRO A 198 28.90 -5.40 -0.65
N GLY A 199 27.80 -4.64 -0.76
CA GLY A 199 27.49 -3.79 -1.91
C GLY A 199 28.44 -2.59 -2.02
N ASN A 200 28.63 -2.10 -3.24
CA ASN A 200 29.54 -1.01 -3.56
C ASN A 200 28.98 0.35 -3.11
N SER A 201 29.76 1.12 -2.35
CA SER A 201 29.49 2.48 -1.86
C SER A 201 29.00 3.51 -2.90
N GLN A 202 29.20 3.25 -4.20
CA GLN A 202 28.70 4.11 -5.28
C GLN A 202 27.19 3.96 -5.51
N GLU A 203 26.60 2.81 -5.18
CA GLU A 203 25.17 2.53 -5.38
C GLU A 203 24.33 3.10 -4.25
N GLU A 204 24.85 3.08 -3.02
CA GLU A 204 24.26 3.74 -1.86
C GLU A 204 24.21 5.28 -2.01
N ALA A 205 25.23 5.87 -2.65
CA ALA A 205 25.26 7.30 -2.94
C ALA A 205 24.22 7.75 -3.99
N ARG A 206 23.86 6.86 -4.93
CA ARG A 206 22.86 7.12 -5.97
C ARG A 206 21.43 7.08 -5.41
N VAL A 207 21.14 6.09 -4.56
CA VAL A 207 19.82 5.96 -3.89
C VAL A 207 19.56 7.14 -2.94
N GLN A 208 20.61 7.66 -2.28
CA GLN A 208 20.48 8.84 -1.42
C GLN A 208 20.26 10.16 -2.18
N ALA A 209 20.65 10.23 -3.45
CA ALA A 209 20.40 11.40 -4.29
C ALA A 209 18.94 11.47 -4.76
N GLU A 210 18.34 10.33 -5.14
CA GLU A 210 16.93 10.24 -5.56
C GLU A 210 15.94 10.49 -4.40
N ALA A 211 16.34 10.18 -3.17
CA ALA A 211 15.55 10.48 -1.96
C ALA A 211 15.46 11.99 -1.61
N LYS A 212 16.34 12.83 -2.16
CA LYS A 212 16.32 14.29 -1.91
C LYS A 212 15.40 15.05 -2.85
N GLU A 213 15.11 14.54 -4.04
CA GLU A 213 14.20 15.19 -5.01
C GLU A 213 12.72 14.90 -4.73
N THR A 214 12.41 13.85 -3.95
CA THR A 214 11.04 13.37 -3.72
C THR A 214 10.29 14.09 -2.59
N ASN A 215 10.90 15.08 -1.92
CA ASN A 215 10.37 15.70 -0.70
C ASN A 215 10.12 17.22 -0.78
N LEU A 216 10.07 17.78 -1.99
CA LEU A 216 9.44 19.08 -2.22
C LEU A 216 8.13 18.86 -2.98
N LEU A 217 7.04 18.88 -2.21
CA LEU A 217 5.73 19.52 -2.47
C LEU A 217 4.80 19.14 -1.30
#